data_AF-A0A258ULI4-F1
#
_entry.id   AF-A0A258ULI4-F1
#
_cell.length_a   1.000
_cell.length_b   1.000
_cell.length_c   1.000
_cell.angle_alpha   90.00
_cell.angle_beta   90.00
_cell.angle_gamma   90.00
#
_symmetry.space_group_name_H-M   'P 1'
#
loop_
_entity.id
_entity.type
_entity.pdbx_description
1 polymer ?
#
loop_
_entity_poly.entity_id
_entity_poly.type
_entity_poly.pdbx_seq_one_letter_code
_entity_poly.pdbx_strand_id
1 'polypeptide(L)' 'MSENNSVGLVAPQSAHFDTPLALKSGDVLPQFHLTYETYGELNADRSNAVLVCHALSGNHHVAGKYKETDKSAGW' A
#
# COMPACT_ATOMS: atom_id res chain seq x y z
N MET A 1 16.43 -1.01 -22.43
CA MET A 1 14.99 -1.34 -22.50
C MET A 1 14.26 -0.14 -21.94
N SER A 2 13.34 0.46 -22.67
CA SER A 2 12.69 1.71 -22.27
C SER A 2 11.96 1.54 -20.92
N GLU A 3 12.10 2.53 -20.05
CA GLU A 3 11.48 2.72 -18.72
C GLU A 3 9.92 2.76 -18.74
N ASN A 4 9.26 2.26 -19.80
CA ASN A 4 7.81 2.37 -19.97
C ASN A 4 6.99 1.41 -19.09
N ASN A 5 7.64 0.57 -18.29
CA ASN A 5 6.99 -0.44 -17.44
C ASN A 5 7.13 -0.11 -15.93
N SER A 6 7.54 1.12 -15.59
CA SER A 6 7.69 1.58 -14.21
C SER A 6 6.51 2.47 -13.80
N VAL A 7 6.12 2.40 -12.53
CA VAL A 7 5.20 3.36 -11.90
C VAL A 7 5.93 4.55 -11.26
N GLY A 8 7.25 4.63 -11.44
CA GLY A 8 8.09 5.75 -10.97
C GLY A 8 8.41 5.71 -9.48
N LEU A 9 8.67 6.90 -8.92
CA LEU A 9 8.88 7.07 -7.48
C LEU A 9 7.54 7.04 -6.75
N VAL A 10 7.51 6.28 -5.67
CA VAL A 10 6.34 6.13 -4.80
C VAL A 10 6.74 6.44 -3.36
N ALA A 11 5.75 6.68 -2.52
CA ALA A 11 5.95 6.90 -1.09
C ALA A 11 4.81 6.25 -0.31
N PRO A 12 5.11 5.61 0.84
CA PRO A 12 4.09 5.01 1.67
C PRO A 12 3.22 6.10 2.31
N GLN A 13 1.96 5.77 2.49
CA GLN A 13 0.96 6.54 3.20
C GLN A 13 0.59 5.83 4.49
N SER A 14 0.17 6.58 5.51
CA SER A 14 -0.31 6.04 6.77
C SER A 14 -1.70 6.59 7.05
N ALA A 15 -2.70 5.69 7.11
CA ALA A 15 -4.04 6.03 7.56
C ALA A 15 -4.17 5.71 9.05
N HIS A 16 -4.63 6.68 9.83
CA HIS A 16 -4.91 6.51 11.25
C HIS A 16 -6.39 6.20 11.48
N PHE A 17 -6.68 5.23 12.35
CA PHE A 17 -8.02 4.81 12.70
C PHE A 17 -8.19 4.80 14.22
N ASP A 18 -9.07 5.69 14.71
CA ASP A 18 -9.46 5.79 16.12
C ASP A 18 -10.66 4.90 16.49
N THR A 19 -11.24 4.20 15.51
CA THR A 19 -12.36 3.30 15.75
C THR A 19 -11.83 1.95 16.25
N PRO A 20 -12.28 1.45 17.42
CA PRO A 20 -11.83 0.17 17.93
C PRO A 20 -12.12 -0.99 16.97
N LEU A 21 -11.11 -1.81 16.69
CA LEU A 21 -11.21 -2.99 15.84
C LEU A 21 -11.26 -4.26 16.71
N ALA A 22 -12.43 -4.90 16.75
CA ALA A 22 -12.60 -6.19 17.38
C ALA A 22 -11.92 -7.29 16.55
N LEU A 23 -11.03 -8.05 17.18
CA LEU A 23 -10.29 -9.14 16.56
C LEU A 23 -11.00 -10.49 16.77
N LYS A 24 -10.72 -11.45 15.89
CA LYS A 24 -11.24 -12.82 16.03
C LYS A 24 -10.76 -13.53 17.30
N SER A 25 -9.65 -13.11 17.91
CA SER A 25 -9.17 -13.64 19.20
C SER A 25 -10.07 -13.25 20.39
N GLY A 26 -10.95 -12.26 20.22
CA GLY A 26 -11.71 -11.64 21.30
C GLY A 26 -11.07 -10.35 21.83
N ASP A 27 -9.83 -10.04 21.44
CA ASP A 27 -9.17 -8.78 21.79
C ASP A 27 -9.69 -7.61 20.95
N VAL A 28 -9.36 -6.41 21.40
CA VAL A 28 -9.71 -5.17 20.70
C VAL A 28 -8.44 -4.34 20.49
N LEU A 29 -8.20 -3.92 19.25
CA LEU A 29 -7.25 -2.84 18.97
C LEU A 29 -7.99 -1.51 19.13
N PRO A 30 -7.68 -0.68 20.15
CA PRO A 30 -8.43 0.54 20.41
C PRO A 30 -8.25 1.58 19.30
N GLN A 31 -7.09 1.59 18.66
CA GLN A 31 -6.72 2.43 17.53
C GLN A 31 -5.56 1.75 16.78
N PHE A 32 -5.37 2.08 15.51
CA PHE A 32 -4.24 1.56 14.72
C PHE A 32 -3.87 2.48 13.56
N HIS A 33 -2.64 2.29 13.05
CA HIS A 33 -2.18 2.87 11.81
C HIS A 33 -2.07 1.78 10.75
N LEU A 34 -2.61 2.04 9.56
CA LEU A 34 -2.43 1.20 8.39
C LEU A 34 -1.49 1.89 7.42
N THR A 35 -0.33 1.29 7.17
CA THR A 35 0.60 1.77 6.13
C THR A 35 0.27 1.08 4.80
N TYR A 36 0.09 1.88 3.75
CA TYR A 36 -0.28 1.42 2.42
C TYR A 36 0.36 2.28 1.33
N GLU A 37 0.28 1.83 0.08
CA GLU A 37 0.63 2.61 -1.11
C GLU A 37 -0.52 2.55 -2.11
N THR A 38 -0.64 3.57 -2.95
CA THR A 38 -1.58 3.59 -4.07
C THR A 38 -0.83 3.84 -5.37
N TYR A 39 -1.22 3.12 -6.42
CA TYR A 39 -0.64 3.25 -7.75
C TYR A 39 -1.74 3.66 -8.73
N GLY A 40 -1.60 4.83 -9.34
CA GLY A 40 -2.63 5.43 -10.19
C GLY A 40 -3.62 6.31 -9.42
N GLU A 41 -4.76 6.60 -10.06
CA GLU A 41 -5.76 7.55 -9.56
C GLU A 41 -7.14 6.90 -9.46
N LEU A 42 -7.85 7.18 -8.36
CA LEU A 42 -9.23 6.74 -8.14
C LEU A 42 -10.16 7.57 -9.03
N ASN A 43 -11.04 6.92 -9.78
CA ASN A 43 -12.03 7.61 -10.61
C ASN A 43 -13.15 8.25 -9.75
N ALA A 44 -13.93 9.15 -10.35
CA ALA A 44 -14.90 9.98 -9.63
C ALA A 44 -16.02 9.16 -8.94
N ASP A 45 -16.47 8.07 -9.56
CA ASP A 45 -17.46 7.13 -9.03
C ASP A 45 -16.85 6.04 -8.14
N ARG A 46 -15.52 6.03 -7.97
CA ARG A 46 -14.75 5.11 -7.12
C ARG A 46 -14.93 3.63 -7.48
N SER A 47 -15.16 3.33 -8.75
CA SER A 47 -15.42 1.98 -9.26
C SER A 47 -14.15 1.24 -9.72
N ASN A 48 -12.97 1.88 -9.71
CA ASN A 48 -11.71 1.30 -10.22
C ASN A 48 -10.70 0.88 -9.15
N ALA A 49 -11.09 0.78 -7.87
CA ALA A 49 -10.18 0.35 -6.80
C ALA A 49 -9.92 -1.17 -6.83
N VAL A 50 -8.65 -1.55 -6.75
CA VAL A 50 -8.21 -2.95 -6.62
C VAL A 50 -7.31 -3.08 -5.39
N LEU A 51 -7.61 -4.03 -4.50
CA LEU A 51 -6.79 -4.32 -3.32
C LEU A 51 -5.79 -5.44 -3.64
N VAL A 52 -4.50 -5.15 -3.46
CA VAL A 52 -3.44 -6.14 -3.56
C VAL A 52 -3.03 -6.57 -2.15
N CYS A 53 -3.21 -7.86 -1.85
CA CYS A 53 -2.75 -8.46 -0.59
C CYS A 53 -1.36 -9.08 -0.79
N HIS A 54 -0.44 -8.81 0.13
CA HIS A 54 0.91 -9.33 0.07
C HIS A 54 1.02 -10.77 0.60
N ALA A 55 2.07 -11.47 0.18
CA ALA A 55 2.47 -12.75 0.78
C ALA A 55 3.05 -12.56 2.19
N LEU A 56 3.32 -13.65 2.92
CA LEU A 56 3.70 -13.60 4.34
C LEU A 56 4.88 -12.66 4.65
N SER A 57 5.95 -12.68 3.85
CA SER A 57 7.14 -11.85 4.04
C SER A 57 7.11 -10.55 3.23
N GLY A 58 6.03 -10.30 2.48
CA GLY A 58 5.84 -9.08 1.71
C GLY A 58 5.38 -7.91 2.59
N ASN A 59 5.18 -6.77 1.95
CA ASN A 59 4.68 -5.56 2.59
C ASN A 59 3.84 -4.73 1.60
N HIS A 60 3.51 -3.48 1.92
CA HIS A 60 2.70 -2.61 1.05
C HIS A 60 3.39 -2.18 -0.25
N HIS A 61 4.71 -2.36 -0.40
CA HIS A 61 5.50 -1.85 -1.50
C HIS A 61 5.55 -2.81 -2.71
N VAL A 62 4.44 -2.87 -3.45
CA VAL A 62 4.25 -3.75 -4.62
C VAL A 62 5.02 -3.28 -5.85
N ALA A 63 5.15 -1.97 -6.08
CA ALA A 63 5.72 -1.45 -7.31
C ALA A 63 6.42 -0.10 -7.11
N GLY A 64 7.19 0.33 -8.11
CA GLY A 64 7.91 1.60 -8.08
C GLY A 64 9.16 1.54 -7.20
N LYS A 65 9.80 2.69 -7.00
CA LYS A 65 10.99 2.84 -6.15
C LYS A 65 10.76 3.93 -5.11
N TYR A 66 11.48 3.88 -3.99
CA TYR A 66 11.52 5.01 -3.06
C TYR A 66 12.54 6.05 -3.48
N LYS A 67 13.63 5.61 -4.12
CA LYS A 67 14.70 6.47 -4.66
C LYS A 67 15.12 5.96 -6.02
N GLU A 68 15.54 6.87 -6.90
CA GLU A 68 16.03 6.52 -8.24
C GLU A 68 17.18 5.51 -8.21
N THR A 69 18.02 5.60 -7.18
CA THR A 69 19.18 4.73 -6.95
C THR A 69 18.84 3.36 -6.39
N ASP A 70 17.58 3.08 -6.05
CA ASP A 70 17.20 1.78 -5.53
C ASP A 70 17.46 0.70 -6.58
N LYS A 71 18.09 -0.40 -6.14
CA LYS A 71 18.53 -1.49 -7.02
C LYS A 71 17.36 -2.22 -7.66
N SER A 72 16.25 -2.33 -6.95
CA SER A 72 15.04 -3.01 -7.36
C SER A 72 13.84 -2.11 -7.08
N ALA A 73 12.78 -2.28 -7.87
CA ALA A 73 11.46 -1.78 -7.51
C ALA A 73 10.84 -2.65 -6.39
N GLY A 74 9.58 -2.38 -6.04
CA GLY A 74 8.75 -3.22 -5.19
C GLY A 74 8.78 -4.73 -5.53
N TRP A 75 8.24 -5.53 -4.61
CA TRP A 75 8.41 -6.99 -4.59
C TRP A 75 7.60 -7.76 -5.65
#